data_AF-A0AAV6ZIB2-F1
#
_entry.id   AF-A0AAV6ZIB2-F1
#
_cell.length_a   1.000
_cell.length_b   1.000
_cell.length_c   1.000
_cell.angle_alpha   90.00
_cell.angle_beta   90.00
_cell.angle_gamma   90.00
#
_symmetry.space_group_name_H-M   'P 1'
#
loop_
_entity.id
_entity.type
_entity.pdbx_description
1 polymer ?
#
loop_
_entity_poly.entity_id
_entity_poly.type
_entity_poly.pdbx_seq_one_letter_code
_entity_poly.pdbx_strand_id
1 'polypeptide(L)'
;MAVCCIIPDPRAAGITRTSPKSNKTSAPKAIEEQTEAGCRFSRAAPTHEKERKHTEVVPFINVYERSMCKVRETLVDIYQEYPDEVEYIFKPSCLPLMRCAGCCSDENFECVPTEWYNVTMQILRMKPHMSQLYVEKTFQQHSRCECRQKKEIKGKQEK
;
A
#
# COMPACT_ATOMS: atom_id res chain seq x y z
N MET A 1 -28.88 18.57 -26.57
CA MET A 1 -28.82 19.80 -25.76
C MET A 1 -27.57 19.73 -24.91
N ALA A 2 -26.66 20.70 -25.03
CA ALA A 2 -25.50 20.84 -24.15
C ALA A 2 -25.64 22.19 -23.45
N VAL A 3 -25.60 22.20 -22.12
CA VAL A 3 -25.75 23.43 -21.33
C VAL A 3 -24.39 24.13 -21.30
N CYS A 4 -24.33 25.35 -21.83
CA CYS A 4 -23.12 26.16 -21.82
C CYS A 4 -23.01 26.89 -20.48
N CYS A 5 -22.14 26.41 -19.59
CA CYS A 5 -21.84 27.11 -18.33
C CYS A 5 -20.95 28.33 -18.61
N ILE A 6 -21.58 29.50 -18.75
CA ILE A 6 -20.89 30.79 -18.73
C ILE A 6 -20.37 31.02 -17.31
N ILE A 7 -19.05 31.07 -17.14
CA ILE A 7 -18.40 31.58 -15.92
C ILE A 7 -17.50 32.75 -16.35
N PRO A 8 -17.63 33.94 -15.75
CA PRO A 8 -16.95 35.16 -16.19
C PRO A 8 -15.44 35.17 -15.84
N ASP A 9 -14.66 35.81 -16.70
CA ASP A 9 -13.21 36.00 -16.62
C ASP A 9 -12.84 37.21 -15.70
N PRO A 10 -12.03 37.03 -14.65
CA PRO A 10 -11.51 38.13 -13.83
C PRO A 10 -10.00 38.33 -14.00
N ARG A 11 -9.54 38.71 -15.19
CA ARG A 11 -8.18 39.24 -15.41
C ARG A 11 -8.01 40.67 -14.89
N ALA A 12 -7.52 40.86 -13.66
CA ALA A 12 -6.86 42.11 -13.25
C ALA A 12 -5.95 41.92 -12.00
N ALA A 13 -4.83 42.66 -11.96
CA ALA A 13 -3.80 42.72 -10.91
C ALA A 13 -2.98 41.42 -10.68
N GLY A 14 -1.65 41.47 -10.51
CA GLY A 14 -0.70 42.57 -10.62
C GLY A 14 0.74 42.05 -10.48
N ILE A 15 1.70 42.62 -11.21
CA ILE A 15 3.07 42.10 -11.31
C ILE A 15 4.02 42.90 -10.41
N THR A 16 4.82 42.23 -9.57
CA THR A 16 6.21 42.64 -9.32
C THR A 16 7.13 41.42 -9.31
N ARG A 17 8.18 41.46 -10.13
CA ARG A 17 9.26 40.47 -10.13
C ARG A 17 10.50 41.09 -9.50
N THR A 18 11.17 40.36 -8.61
CA THR A 18 12.58 40.56 -8.30
C THR A 18 13.38 39.36 -8.82
N SER A 19 14.48 39.63 -9.50
CA SER A 19 15.50 38.67 -9.93
C SER A 19 16.85 39.30 -9.58
N PRO A 20 17.93 38.53 -9.33
CA PRO A 20 18.77 38.14 -10.47
C PRO A 20 19.65 36.86 -10.33
N LYS A 21 19.91 36.20 -11.49
CA LYS A 21 21.19 35.60 -11.96
C LYS A 21 21.87 34.47 -11.15
N SER A 22 22.66 33.54 -11.71
CA SER A 22 22.98 33.09 -13.08
C SER A 22 23.71 31.73 -12.97
N ASN A 23 23.56 30.75 -13.87
CA ASN A 23 24.36 30.55 -15.10
C ASN A 23 23.70 29.43 -15.94
N LYS A 24 23.50 29.55 -17.27
CA LYS A 24 24.47 29.33 -18.38
C LYS A 24 25.02 27.89 -18.42
N THR A 25 25.06 27.12 -19.52
CA THR A 25 24.74 27.27 -20.98
C THR A 25 24.74 25.81 -21.55
N SER A 26 24.11 25.35 -22.66
CA SER A 26 23.66 25.94 -23.95
C SER A 26 22.41 25.20 -24.53
N ALA A 27 21.95 25.60 -25.72
CA ALA A 27 21.04 24.85 -26.63
C ALA A 27 21.79 24.54 -27.97
N PRO A 28 21.20 23.97 -29.06
CA PRO A 28 19.97 24.41 -29.76
C PRO A 28 18.87 23.31 -29.84
N LYS A 29 17.56 23.59 -29.78
CA LYS A 29 16.68 24.50 -30.57
C LYS A 29 16.27 23.91 -31.93
N ALA A 30 15.04 23.39 -31.97
CA ALA A 30 14.17 23.38 -33.15
C ALA A 30 12.82 23.98 -32.73
N ILE A 31 12.15 24.67 -33.66
CA ILE A 31 10.95 25.48 -33.43
C ILE A 31 9.88 24.94 -34.37
N GLU A 32 8.67 24.66 -33.89
CA GLU A 32 7.49 24.75 -34.75
C GLU A 32 6.25 25.10 -33.92
N GLU A 33 5.65 26.23 -34.24
CA GLU A 33 4.35 26.68 -33.74
C GLU A 33 3.43 26.76 -34.95
N GLN A 34 2.32 26.01 -34.95
CA GLN A 34 1.16 26.31 -35.77
C GLN A 34 -0.09 25.56 -35.28
N THR A 35 -1.21 26.27 -35.32
CA THR A 35 -2.54 25.81 -34.94
C THR A 35 -3.24 25.21 -36.16
N GLU A 36 -4.02 24.13 -35.99
CA GLU A 36 -5.40 23.94 -36.48
C GLU A 36 -5.84 22.46 -36.51
N ALA A 37 -7.13 22.24 -36.76
CA ALA A 37 -7.86 21.00 -36.48
C ALA A 37 -7.48 19.80 -37.36
N GLY A 38 -7.48 18.60 -36.77
CA GLY A 38 -7.52 17.34 -37.52
C GLY A 38 -7.08 16.12 -36.73
N CYS A 39 -7.96 15.13 -36.57
CA CYS A 39 -7.54 13.81 -36.11
C CYS A 39 -6.76 13.11 -37.23
N ARG A 40 -5.43 12.98 -37.10
CA ARG A 40 -4.59 12.16 -37.97
C ARG A 40 -3.92 11.06 -37.16
N PHE A 41 -4.39 9.83 -37.35
CA PHE A 41 -3.66 8.64 -36.92
C PHE A 41 -2.66 8.22 -38.01
N SER A 42 -1.38 8.18 -37.65
CA SER A 42 -0.40 7.18 -38.10
C SER A 42 1.00 7.60 -37.62
N ARG A 43 1.33 7.23 -36.39
CA ARG A 43 2.73 7.14 -35.96
C ARG A 43 3.02 5.66 -35.77
N ALA A 44 3.94 5.11 -36.54
CA ALA A 44 4.34 3.71 -36.40
C ALA A 44 4.77 3.46 -34.95
N ALA A 45 4.39 2.30 -34.40
CA ALA A 45 4.77 1.95 -33.04
C ALA A 45 6.31 1.96 -32.93
N PRO A 46 6.90 2.61 -31.92
CA PRO A 46 8.32 2.46 -31.68
C PRO A 46 8.58 0.97 -31.44
N THR A 47 9.55 0.40 -32.16
CA THR A 47 10.04 -0.94 -31.88
C THR A 47 10.56 -0.92 -30.44
N HIS A 48 9.83 -1.57 -29.54
CA HIS A 48 10.29 -1.78 -28.18
C HIS A 48 11.47 -2.74 -28.25
N GLU A 49 12.67 -2.19 -28.45
CA GLU A 49 13.90 -2.92 -28.20
C GLU A 49 13.77 -3.52 -26.81
N LYS A 50 13.87 -4.85 -26.72
CA LYS A 50 13.85 -5.53 -25.43
C LYS A 50 15.13 -5.14 -24.70
N GLU A 51 15.06 -4.06 -23.92
CA GLU A 51 15.92 -3.90 -22.77
C GLU A 51 15.82 -5.20 -21.98
N ARG A 52 16.88 -6.01 -22.05
CA ARG A 52 17.02 -7.21 -21.24
C ARG A 52 17.30 -6.72 -19.83
N LYS A 53 16.23 -6.36 -19.12
CA LYS A 53 16.27 -5.92 -17.73
C LYS A 53 17.01 -7.00 -16.95
N HIS A 54 18.26 -6.71 -16.58
CA HIS A 54 19.11 -7.69 -15.93
C HIS A 54 18.45 -8.07 -14.61
N THR A 55 18.30 -9.37 -14.34
CA THR A 55 17.69 -9.81 -13.09
C THR A 55 18.61 -9.42 -11.95
N GLU A 56 18.22 -8.40 -11.19
CA GLU A 56 18.95 -7.96 -10.01
C GLU A 56 18.81 -9.02 -8.91
N VAL A 57 19.92 -9.66 -8.55
CA VAL A 57 19.95 -10.68 -7.49
C VAL A 57 20.06 -9.98 -6.15
N VAL A 58 19.02 -10.07 -5.33
CA VAL A 58 19.05 -9.55 -3.95
C VAL A 58 20.07 -10.38 -3.14
N PRO A 59 21.09 -9.76 -2.51
CA PRO A 59 22.10 -10.48 -1.73
C PRO A 59 21.50 -11.29 -0.58
N PHE A 60 22.09 -12.45 -0.28
CA PHE A 60 21.61 -13.36 0.79
C PHE A 60 21.40 -12.65 2.14
N ILE A 61 22.34 -11.81 2.58
CA ILE A 61 22.23 -11.05 3.84
C ILE A 61 20.98 -10.17 3.84
N ASN A 62 20.70 -9.47 2.74
CA ASN A 62 19.51 -8.64 2.60
C ASN A 62 18.23 -9.49 2.64
N VAL A 63 18.24 -10.70 2.10
CA VAL A 63 17.09 -11.64 2.21
C VAL A 63 16.91 -12.06 3.66
N TYR A 64 17.98 -12.49 4.34
CA TYR A 64 17.97 -13.00 5.72
C TYR A 64 17.50 -11.96 6.74
N GLU A 65 18.07 -10.74 6.72
CA GLU A 65 17.66 -9.64 7.62
C GLU A 65 16.24 -9.14 7.34
N ARG A 66 15.80 -9.22 6.08
CA ARG A 66 14.43 -8.90 5.69
C ARG A 66 13.46 -10.04 5.97
N SER A 67 13.88 -11.29 6.12
CA SER A 67 13.00 -12.43 6.40
C SER A 67 12.92 -12.80 7.88
N MET A 68 13.90 -12.44 8.71
CA MET A 68 13.95 -12.82 10.14
C MET A 68 12.69 -12.45 10.94
N CYS A 69 12.35 -13.27 11.94
CA CYS A 69 11.26 -13.04 12.89
C CYS A 69 11.34 -11.65 13.54
N LYS A 70 10.33 -10.80 13.30
CA LYS A 70 10.15 -9.50 13.95
C LYS A 70 8.71 -9.02 13.85
N VAL A 71 8.39 -7.91 14.54
CA VAL A 71 7.10 -7.23 14.37
C VAL A 71 7.05 -6.61 12.97
N ARG A 72 5.93 -6.77 12.26
CA ARG A 72 5.68 -6.22 10.93
C ARG A 72 4.24 -5.77 10.82
N GLU A 73 4.01 -4.78 9.96
CA GLU A 73 2.68 -4.45 9.48
C GLU A 73 2.15 -5.62 8.62
N THR A 74 0.96 -6.09 8.95
CA THR A 74 0.27 -7.20 8.29
C THR A 74 -1.20 -6.85 8.11
N LEU A 75 -1.80 -7.24 6.99
CA LEU A 75 -3.24 -7.07 6.80
C LEU A 75 -3.97 -8.24 7.44
N VAL A 76 -4.77 -7.94 8.47
CA VAL A 76 -5.57 -8.92 9.22
C VAL A 76 -7.04 -8.75 8.84
N ASP A 77 -7.72 -9.85 8.52
CA ASP A 77 -9.15 -9.86 8.22
C ASP A 77 -9.95 -9.69 9.52
N ILE A 78 -10.88 -8.73 9.53
CA ILE A 78 -11.70 -8.41 10.70
C ILE A 78 -12.61 -9.60 11.08
N TYR A 79 -13.04 -10.41 10.12
CA TYR A 79 -13.85 -11.61 10.40
C TYR A 79 -13.07 -12.74 11.09
N GLN A 80 -11.75 -12.79 10.92
CA GLN A 80 -10.92 -13.77 11.63
C GLN A 80 -10.74 -13.41 13.11
N GLU A 81 -10.72 -12.11 13.41
CA GLU A 81 -10.63 -11.59 14.79
C GLU A 81 -12.01 -11.54 15.48
N TYR A 82 -13.09 -11.38 14.71
CA TYR A 82 -14.48 -11.31 15.18
C TYR A 82 -15.41 -12.28 14.43
N PRO A 83 -15.23 -13.61 14.60
CA PRO A 83 -15.98 -14.62 13.85
C PRO A 83 -17.48 -14.65 14.18
N ASP A 84 -17.90 -14.11 15.33
CA ASP A 84 -19.31 -14.09 15.74
C ASP A 84 -20.16 -13.02 15.01
N GLU A 85 -19.54 -12.05 14.34
CA GLU A 85 -20.23 -10.91 13.71
C GLU A 85 -20.57 -11.10 12.22
N VAL A 86 -20.94 -12.33 11.85
CA VAL A 86 -21.23 -12.76 10.46
C VAL A 86 -22.36 -12.00 9.75
N GLU A 87 -23.27 -11.35 10.48
CA GLU A 87 -24.37 -10.58 9.89
C GLU A 87 -23.94 -9.25 9.24
N TYR A 88 -22.73 -8.78 9.54
CA TYR A 88 -22.27 -7.44 9.18
C TYR A 88 -21.22 -7.47 8.07
N ILE A 89 -21.19 -6.41 7.27
CA ILE A 89 -20.11 -6.11 6.34
C ILE A 89 -19.25 -5.00 6.92
N PHE A 90 -17.96 -5.29 7.13
CA PHE A 90 -16.99 -4.31 7.58
C PHE A 90 -16.31 -3.60 6.38
N LYS A 91 -16.11 -2.28 6.51
CA LYS A 91 -15.31 -1.47 5.58
C LYS A 91 -14.29 -0.63 6.36
N PRO A 92 -12.97 -0.78 6.09
CA PRO A 92 -12.37 -1.83 5.26
C PRO A 92 -12.64 -3.23 5.84
N SER A 93 -12.45 -4.30 5.05
CA SER A 93 -12.63 -5.68 5.52
C SER A 93 -11.39 -6.24 6.22
N CYS A 94 -10.22 -5.63 5.99
CA CYS A 94 -8.98 -5.93 6.68
C CYS A 94 -8.31 -4.63 7.16
N LEU A 95 -7.45 -4.75 8.17
CA LEU A 95 -6.74 -3.62 8.78
C LEU A 95 -5.23 -3.90 8.85
N PRO A 96 -4.37 -2.88 8.66
CA PRO A 96 -2.96 -2.98 8.97
C PRO A 96 -2.76 -3.07 10.49
N LEU A 97 -2.20 -4.19 10.94
CA LEU A 97 -1.85 -4.43 12.34
C LEU A 97 -0.41 -4.93 12.45
N MET A 98 0.26 -4.49 13.51
CA MET A 98 1.58 -4.98 13.90
C MET A 98 1.46 -6.40 14.48
N ARG A 99 1.94 -7.40 13.72
CA ARG A 99 1.97 -8.81 14.12
C ARG A 99 3.38 -9.38 13.97
N CYS A 100 3.61 -10.54 14.58
CA CYS A 100 4.88 -11.25 14.44
C CYS A 100 4.90 -12.00 13.11
N ALA A 101 5.92 -11.73 12.30
CA ALA A 101 6.05 -12.35 11.00
C ALA A 101 7.52 -12.44 10.56
N GLY A 102 7.82 -13.48 9.78
CA GLY A 102 9.17 -13.85 9.36
C GLY A 102 9.51 -15.29 9.72
N CYS A 103 10.70 -15.72 9.33
CA CYS A 103 11.23 -17.06 9.61
C CYS A 103 12.19 -17.05 10.81
N CYS A 104 12.31 -18.21 11.46
CA CYS A 104 13.41 -18.55 12.33
C CYS A 104 14.51 -19.25 11.53
N SER A 105 15.72 -19.35 12.08
CA SER A 105 16.87 -20.00 11.40
C SER A 105 16.72 -21.52 11.26
N ASP A 106 15.76 -22.11 11.97
CA ASP A 106 15.53 -23.55 12.10
C ASP A 106 14.01 -23.82 12.11
N GLU A 107 13.57 -24.87 11.40
CA GLU A 107 12.15 -25.21 11.21
C GLU A 107 11.48 -25.76 12.48
N ASN A 108 12.23 -26.23 13.47
CA ASN A 108 11.73 -26.61 14.79
C ASN A 108 11.34 -25.40 15.66
N PHE A 109 11.59 -24.17 15.20
CA PHE A 109 11.20 -22.93 15.88
C PHE A 109 10.06 -22.21 15.15
N GLU A 110 9.25 -21.50 15.93
CA GLU A 110 8.15 -20.65 15.47
C GLU A 110 8.34 -19.20 15.95
N CYS A 111 7.96 -18.24 15.10
CA CYS A 111 8.03 -16.81 15.40
C CYS A 111 6.76 -16.38 16.16
N VAL A 112 6.88 -16.16 17.47
CA VAL A 112 5.73 -15.92 18.35
C VAL A 112 5.85 -14.57 19.08
N PRO A 113 4.72 -13.92 19.44
CA PRO A 113 4.75 -12.75 20.30
C PRO A 113 5.24 -13.11 21.70
N THR A 114 6.03 -12.21 22.28
CA THR A 114 6.37 -12.23 23.72
C THR A 114 5.71 -11.10 24.49
N GLU A 115 5.36 -10.02 23.79
CA GLU A 115 4.67 -8.85 24.34
C GLU A 115 3.66 -8.32 23.31
N TRP A 116 2.52 -7.87 23.79
CA TRP A 116 1.44 -7.32 22.96
C TRP A 116 0.67 -6.24 23.73
N TYR A 117 -0.08 -5.44 22.97
CA TYR A 117 -1.00 -4.43 23.46
C TYR A 117 -2.24 -4.38 22.57
N ASN A 118 -3.30 -3.75 23.04
CA ASN A 118 -4.53 -3.59 22.26
C ASN A 118 -4.59 -2.19 21.65
N VAL A 119 -5.11 -2.09 20.43
CA VAL A 119 -5.41 -0.83 19.74
C VAL A 119 -6.88 -0.79 19.35
N THR A 120 -7.54 0.34 19.61
CA THR A 120 -8.92 0.56 19.17
C THR A 120 -8.91 1.32 17.85
N MET A 121 -9.60 0.80 16.85
CA MET A 121 -9.75 1.41 15.52
C MET A 121 -11.23 1.63 15.21
N GLN A 122 -11.53 2.74 14.55
CA GLN A 122 -12.87 3.00 14.02
C GLN A 122 -13.01 2.38 12.62
N ILE A 123 -14.07 1.59 12.42
CA ILE A 123 -14.41 0.97 11.14
C ILE A 123 -15.88 1.21 10.81
N LEU A 124 -16.24 1.15 9.52
CA LEU A 124 -17.63 1.21 9.11
C LEU A 124 -18.24 -0.20 9.19
N ARG A 125 -19.27 -0.35 10.02
CA ARG A 125 -20.10 -1.56 10.09
C ARG A 125 -21.40 -1.33 9.32
N MET A 126 -21.67 -2.19 8.35
CA MET A 126 -22.85 -2.11 7.49
C MET A 126 -23.73 -3.36 7.69
N LYS A 127 -25.04 -3.18 7.80
CA LYS A 127 -26.01 -4.27 7.64
C LYS A 127 -26.74 -4.06 6.32
N PRO A 128 -26.68 -5.00 5.35
CA PRO A 128 -27.25 -4.83 4.01
C PRO A 128 -28.70 -4.35 4.05
N HIS A 129 -29.02 -3.34 3.24
CA HIS A 129 -30.34 -2.70 3.13
C HIS A 129 -30.92 -2.06 4.42
N MET A 130 -30.15 -1.97 5.52
CA MET A 130 -30.65 -1.44 6.80
C MET A 130 -29.90 -0.19 7.25
N SER A 131 -28.61 -0.30 7.55
CA SER A 131 -27.85 0.80 8.16
C SER A 131 -26.35 0.67 7.94
N GLN A 132 -25.66 1.80 8.07
CA GLN A 132 -24.20 1.91 8.08
C GLN A 132 -23.84 2.83 9.24
N LEU A 133 -22.92 2.41 10.10
CA LEU A 133 -22.44 3.21 11.23
C LEU A 133 -20.96 2.97 11.48
N TYR A 134 -20.28 4.01 11.94
CA TYR A 134 -18.94 3.86 12.49
C TYR A 134 -19.02 3.15 13.84
N VAL A 135 -18.18 2.13 14.03
CA VAL A 135 -18.03 1.40 15.29
C VAL A 135 -16.56 1.31 15.66
N GLU A 136 -16.29 1.26 16.95
CA GLU A 136 -14.96 0.99 17.48
C GLU A 136 -14.77 -0.52 17.65
N LYS A 137 -13.62 -1.04 17.20
CA LYS A 137 -13.17 -2.42 17.39
C LYS A 137 -11.76 -2.44 17.93
N THR A 138 -11.46 -3.42 18.77
CA THR A 138 -10.21 -3.50 19.52
C THR A 138 -9.39 -4.69 19.05
N PHE A 139 -8.22 -4.44 18.47
CA PHE A 139 -7.38 -5.47 17.90
C PHE A 139 -6.10 -5.65 18.70
N GLN A 140 -5.59 -6.87 18.76
CA GLN A 140 -4.29 -7.15 19.38
C GLN A 140 -3.16 -6.80 18.40
N GLN A 141 -2.14 -6.10 18.89
CA GLN A 141 -0.88 -5.82 18.21
C GLN A 141 0.30 -6.29 19.02
N HIS A 142 1.32 -6.84 18.36
CA HIS A 142 2.52 -7.36 19.00
C HIS A 142 3.57 -6.23 19.10
N SER A 143 4.19 -6.05 20.26
CA SER A 143 5.31 -5.11 20.46
C SER A 143 6.67 -5.81 20.37
N ARG A 144 6.73 -7.11 20.63
CA ARG A 144 7.97 -7.91 20.61
C ARG A 144 7.70 -9.35 20.14
N CYS A 145 8.64 -9.89 19.37
CA CYS A 145 8.59 -11.25 18.80
C CYS A 145 9.90 -11.99 19.07
N GLU A 146 9.83 -13.29 19.31
CA GLU A 146 11.00 -14.15 19.46
C GLU A 146 10.77 -15.52 18.81
N CYS A 147 11.85 -16.18 18.41
CA CYS A 147 11.82 -17.57 17.96
C CYS A 147 11.77 -18.49 19.18
N ARG A 148 10.71 -19.29 19.31
CA ARG A 148 10.53 -20.28 20.38
C ARG A 148 10.38 -21.69 19.78
N GLN A 149 10.84 -22.70 20.49
CA GLN A 149 10.76 -24.08 20.03
C GLN A 149 9.28 -24.52 19.96
N LYS A 150 8.88 -25.09 18.82
CA LYS A 150 7.52 -25.61 18.60
C LYS A 150 7.23 -26.71 19.62
N LYS A 151 6.03 -26.69 20.19
CA LYS A 151 5.55 -27.79 21.04
C LYS A 151 5.16 -28.97 20.15
N GLU A 152 5.82 -30.11 20.33
CA GLU A 152 5.40 -31.34 19.67
C GLU A 152 3.98 -31.73 20.14
N ILE A 153 3.01 -31.62 19.23
CA ILE A 153 1.69 -32.21 19.44
C ILE A 153 1.90 -33.72 19.32
N LYS A 154 2.15 -34.39 20.44
CA LYS A 154 2.18 -35.85 20.51
C LYS A 154 0.82 -36.36 20.08
N GLY A 155 0.75 -36.83 18.83
CA GLY A 155 -0.45 -37.42 18.27
C GLY A 155 -0.93 -38.53 19.20
N LYS A 156 -2.14 -38.37 19.71
CA LYS A 156 -2.82 -39.42 20.47
C LYS A 156 -2.99 -40.60 19.50
N GLN A 157 -2.15 -41.62 19.64
CA GLN A 157 -2.34 -42.86 18.92
C GLN A 157 -3.71 -43.41 19.29
N GLU A 158 -4.61 -43.44 18.31
CA GLU A 158 -5.86 -44.16 18.41
C GLU A 158 -5.52 -45.66 18.44
N LYS A 159 -6.06 -46.36 19.44
CA LYS A 159 -5.84 -47.78 19.72
C LYS A 159 -7.20 -48.46 19.80
#